data_AF-A0A812LZ80-F1
#
_entry.id   AF-A0A812LZ80-F1
#
_cell.length_a   1.000
_cell.length_b   1.000
_cell.length_c   1.000
_cell.angle_alpha   90.00
_cell.angle_beta   90.00
_cell.angle_gamma   90.00
#
_symmetry.space_group_name_H-M   'P 1'
#
loop_
_entity.id
_entity.type
_entity.pdbx_description
1 polymer ?
#
loop_
_entity_poly.entity_id
_entity_poly.type
_entity_poly.pdbx_seq_one_letter_code
_entity_poly.pdbx_strand_id
1 'polypeptide(L)'
;MDGSDCYTHSGSKGWQEQSRAALFDYSKYEVLRFLLSNLRWWLEEYGFDGFCFAGVTSMLPLGPLKWEKGQVVVVKGESSGMPTLCRAVEDGGFGFDYCLAVSSPKMWTKMLQEPDEAWDVSHLVRSMKQRFKEPRIAYAESHDQAATEFKTLSSWLMGEELRSEKSSDVTERGLALHKMIRLAVLGLGGE
;
A
#
# COMPACT_ATOMS: atom_id res chain seq x y z
N MET A 1 -9.88 18.21 -22.26
CA MET A 1 -9.75 19.27 -21.23
C MET A 1 -9.55 20.58 -21.98
N ASP A 2 -10.25 21.62 -21.56
CA ASP A 2 -10.39 22.95 -22.21
C ASP A 2 -9.12 23.82 -22.24
N GLY A 3 -7.94 23.24 -21.99
CA GLY A 3 -6.65 23.95 -21.98
C GLY A 3 -6.45 24.90 -20.80
N SER A 4 -7.38 24.94 -19.84
CA SER A 4 -7.29 25.79 -18.65
C SER A 4 -7.04 24.96 -17.38
N ASP A 5 -6.35 25.55 -16.39
CA ASP A 5 -6.07 24.95 -15.09
C ASP A 5 -7.34 24.84 -14.22
N CYS A 6 -8.41 24.22 -14.73
CA CYS A 6 -9.71 24.16 -14.08
C CYS A 6 -9.65 23.39 -12.75
N TYR A 7 -9.22 22.13 -12.80
CA TYR A 7 -9.19 21.24 -11.63
C TYR A 7 -7.81 21.13 -10.96
N THR A 8 -6.78 21.67 -11.60
CA THR A 8 -5.37 21.48 -11.21
C THR A 8 -4.77 22.77 -10.68
N HIS A 9 -3.62 22.68 -10.01
CA HIS A 9 -2.82 23.87 -9.75
C HIS A 9 -2.27 24.44 -11.06
N SER A 10 -1.98 25.74 -11.08
CA SER A 10 -1.35 26.38 -12.23
C SER A 10 0.17 26.16 -12.27
N GLY A 11 0.70 26.12 -13.51
CA GLY A 11 2.14 26.03 -13.76
C GLY A 11 2.76 24.72 -13.26
N SER A 12 4.03 24.77 -12.86
CA SER A 12 4.79 23.58 -12.44
C SER A 12 4.25 22.90 -11.19
N LYS A 13 3.47 23.61 -10.35
CA LYS A 13 2.81 23.03 -9.17
C LYS A 13 1.67 22.08 -9.54
N GLY A 14 1.08 22.25 -10.73
CA GLY A 14 0.02 21.40 -11.26
C GLY A 14 0.47 20.09 -11.85
N TRP A 15 1.78 19.81 -11.86
CA TRP A 15 2.33 18.67 -12.58
C TRP A 15 3.32 17.89 -11.70
N GLN A 16 3.12 16.59 -11.61
CA GLN A 16 4.05 15.69 -10.93
C GLN A 16 4.81 14.88 -11.98
N GLU A 17 6.11 15.17 -12.11
CA GLU A 17 6.95 14.57 -13.15
C GLU A 17 7.10 13.05 -12.99
N GLN A 18 7.22 12.56 -11.76
CA GLN A 18 7.42 11.13 -11.47
C GLN A 18 6.23 10.26 -11.91
N SER A 19 5.01 10.75 -11.75
CA SER A 19 3.77 10.05 -12.15
C SER A 19 3.26 10.51 -13.52
N ARG A 20 3.88 11.56 -14.10
CA ARG A 20 3.45 12.25 -15.32
C ARG A 20 1.95 12.58 -15.28
N ALA A 21 1.51 13.05 -14.12
CA ALA A 21 0.11 13.30 -13.82
C ALA A 21 -0.11 14.73 -13.36
N ALA A 22 -1.30 15.25 -13.66
CA ALA A 22 -1.72 16.55 -13.16
C ALA A 22 -2.18 16.44 -11.70
N LEU A 23 -1.85 17.46 -10.90
CA LEU A 23 -2.16 17.52 -9.48
C LEU A 23 -3.41 18.38 -9.24
N PHE A 24 -4.41 17.78 -8.60
CA PHE A 24 -5.64 18.48 -8.20
C PHE A 24 -5.34 19.64 -7.25
N ASP A 25 -6.03 20.76 -7.46
CA ASP A 25 -6.00 21.88 -6.52
C ASP A 25 -7.13 21.73 -5.49
N TYR A 26 -6.80 21.11 -4.36
CA TYR A 26 -7.74 20.89 -3.27
C TYR A 26 -8.25 22.17 -2.59
N SER A 27 -7.69 23.35 -2.90
CA SER A 27 -8.21 24.62 -2.41
C SER A 27 -9.45 25.09 -3.18
N LYS A 28 -9.72 24.53 -4.36
CA LYS A 28 -10.86 24.91 -5.21
C LYS A 28 -12.11 24.14 -4.78
N TYR A 29 -13.18 24.89 -4.49
CA TYR A 29 -14.48 24.32 -4.10
C TYR A 29 -15.01 23.30 -5.13
N GLU A 30 -14.89 23.59 -6.42
CA GLU A 30 -15.36 22.69 -7.48
C GLU A 30 -14.56 21.38 -7.57
N VAL A 31 -13.28 21.41 -7.22
CA VAL A 31 -12.46 20.19 -7.12
C VAL A 31 -12.92 19.34 -5.95
N LEU A 32 -13.15 19.94 -4.78
CA LEU A 32 -13.70 19.23 -3.62
C LEU A 32 -15.07 18.63 -3.92
N ARG A 33 -15.96 19.43 -4.52
CA ARG A 33 -17.31 18.99 -4.94
C ARG A 33 -17.23 17.82 -5.90
N PHE A 34 -16.36 17.89 -6.91
CA PHE A 34 -16.15 16.81 -7.87
C PHE A 34 -15.67 15.51 -7.20
N LEU A 35 -14.62 15.59 -6.35
CA LEU A 35 -14.04 14.41 -5.71
C LEU A 35 -14.97 13.78 -4.68
N LEU A 36 -15.61 14.59 -3.82
CA LEU A 36 -16.57 14.09 -2.83
C LEU A 36 -17.81 13.49 -3.50
N SER A 37 -18.30 14.09 -4.59
CA SER A 37 -19.39 13.53 -5.38
C SER A 37 -18.98 12.21 -6.05
N ASN A 38 -17.73 12.08 -6.48
CA ASN A 38 -17.23 10.82 -7.04
C ASN A 38 -17.21 9.69 -6.00
N LEU A 39 -16.78 9.98 -4.77
CA LEU A 39 -16.83 8.99 -3.69
C LEU A 39 -18.27 8.55 -3.40
N ARG A 40 -19.19 9.51 -3.25
CA ARG A 40 -20.61 9.22 -3.04
C ARG A 40 -21.23 8.41 -4.18
N TRP A 41 -20.89 8.74 -5.43
CA TRP A 41 -21.37 8.02 -6.62
C TRP A 41 -20.99 6.54 -6.57
N TRP A 42 -19.74 6.21 -6.24
CA TRP A 42 -19.32 4.81 -6.11
C TRP A 42 -20.04 4.07 -4.98
N LEU A 43 -20.31 4.75 -3.87
CA LEU A 43 -21.05 4.16 -2.75
C LEU A 43 -22.51 3.89 -3.11
N GLU A 44 -23.21 4.87 -3.70
CA GLU A 44 -24.66 4.78 -3.95
C GLU A 44 -24.99 3.93 -5.17
N GLU A 45 -24.26 4.08 -6.28
CA GLU A 45 -24.62 3.42 -7.55
C GLU A 45 -24.06 1.99 -7.65
N TYR A 46 -22.92 1.74 -7.02
CA TYR A 46 -22.23 0.46 -7.11
C TYR A 46 -22.13 -0.30 -5.78
N GLY A 47 -22.54 0.31 -4.67
CA GLY A 47 -22.57 -0.35 -3.36
C GLY A 47 -21.19 -0.74 -2.85
N PHE A 48 -20.15 0.06 -3.14
CA PHE A 48 -18.81 -0.21 -2.60
C PHE A 48 -18.79 -0.09 -1.08
N ASP A 49 -18.13 -1.02 -0.39
CA ASP A 49 -17.97 -1.01 1.07
C ASP A 49 -16.78 -0.14 1.55
N GLY A 50 -16.04 0.48 0.64
CA GLY A 50 -14.80 1.16 1.01
C GLY A 50 -13.91 1.56 -0.15
N PHE A 51 -12.79 2.20 0.19
CA PHE A 51 -11.84 2.75 -0.78
C PHE A 51 -10.39 2.52 -0.38
N CYS A 52 -9.51 2.38 -1.38
CA CYS A 52 -8.06 2.32 -1.18
C CYS A 52 -7.40 3.53 -1.85
N PHE A 53 -7.02 4.52 -1.05
CA PHE A 53 -6.42 5.76 -1.53
C PHE A 53 -4.92 5.61 -1.74
N ALA A 54 -4.47 5.84 -2.97
CA ALA A 54 -3.05 5.92 -3.30
C ALA A 54 -2.57 7.38 -3.29
N GLY A 55 -1.30 7.61 -2.94
CA GLY A 55 -0.69 8.94 -3.02
C GLY A 55 -1.15 9.93 -1.95
N VAL A 56 -1.59 9.43 -0.79
CA VAL A 56 -2.18 10.25 0.30
C VAL A 56 -1.27 11.37 0.80
N THR A 57 0.05 11.26 0.61
CA THR A 57 1.00 12.35 0.95
C THR A 57 0.66 13.67 0.24
N SER A 58 0.17 13.64 -1.00
CA SER A 58 -0.26 14.86 -1.70
C SER A 58 -1.64 15.36 -1.25
N MET A 59 -2.43 14.50 -0.60
CA MET A 59 -3.77 14.79 -0.09
C MET A 59 -3.76 15.33 1.35
N LEU A 60 -2.63 15.29 2.05
CA LEU A 60 -2.51 15.80 3.43
C LEU A 60 -3.03 17.24 3.63
N PRO A 61 -2.90 18.19 2.67
CA PRO A 61 -3.46 19.52 2.82
C PRO A 61 -5.00 19.58 2.95
N LEU A 62 -5.73 18.52 2.54
CA LEU A 62 -7.19 18.44 2.71
C LEU A 62 -7.64 18.42 4.18
N GLY A 63 -6.74 18.03 5.09
CA GLY A 63 -7.08 17.80 6.48
C GLY A 63 -7.82 16.48 6.71
N PRO A 64 -8.38 16.29 7.91
CA PRO A 64 -8.98 15.03 8.32
C PRO A 64 -10.33 14.78 7.60
N LEU A 65 -10.55 13.54 7.18
CA LEU A 65 -11.78 13.11 6.53
C LEU A 65 -12.64 12.30 7.50
N LYS A 66 -13.95 12.57 7.51
CA LYS A 66 -14.92 11.78 8.25
C LYS A 66 -15.69 10.90 7.28
N TRP A 67 -15.70 9.60 7.54
CA TRP A 67 -16.38 8.60 6.74
C TRP A 67 -17.71 8.19 7.36
N GLU A 68 -18.61 7.69 6.53
CA GLU A 68 -19.87 7.14 7.03
C GLU A 68 -19.62 5.78 7.69
N LYS A 69 -20.48 5.42 8.64
CA LYS A 69 -20.34 4.16 9.36
C LYS A 69 -20.45 2.97 8.40
N GLY A 70 -19.50 2.04 8.53
CA GLY A 70 -19.46 0.81 7.72
C GLY A 70 -18.56 0.88 6.50
N GLN A 71 -18.01 2.06 6.16
CA GLN A 71 -17.03 2.20 5.10
C GLN A 71 -15.63 1.88 5.62
N VAL A 72 -14.88 1.07 4.88
CA VAL A 72 -13.47 0.77 5.19
C VAL A 72 -12.56 1.55 4.26
N VAL A 73 -11.68 2.38 4.83
CA VAL A 73 -10.79 3.23 4.05
C VAL A 73 -9.33 2.91 4.33
N VAL A 74 -8.63 2.51 3.27
CA VAL A 74 -7.25 2.03 3.31
C VAL A 74 -6.34 3.03 2.61
N VAL A 75 -5.16 3.26 3.18
CA VAL A 75 -4.09 4.02 2.53
C VAL A 75 -3.08 3.10 1.90
N LYS A 76 -2.84 3.29 0.60
CA LYS A 76 -1.79 2.63 -0.20
C LYS A 76 -0.63 3.59 -0.48
N GLY A 77 0.58 3.05 -0.36
CA GLY A 77 1.79 3.74 -0.83
C GLY A 77 2.32 4.82 0.11
N GLU A 78 1.82 4.89 1.35
CA GLU A 78 2.40 5.75 2.37
C GLU A 78 3.71 5.11 2.87
N SER A 79 4.82 5.75 2.51
CA SER A 79 6.18 5.31 2.87
C SER A 79 6.91 6.29 3.78
N SER A 80 6.35 7.49 4.02
CA SER A 80 6.96 8.48 4.90
C SER A 80 6.85 8.10 6.37
N GLY A 81 5.94 7.18 6.71
CA GLY A 81 5.68 6.78 8.07
C GLY A 81 4.98 7.88 8.86
N MET A 82 4.11 8.65 8.22
CA MET A 82 3.37 9.71 8.90
C MET A 82 2.60 9.16 10.12
N PRO A 83 2.76 9.75 11.31
CA PRO A 83 1.97 9.36 12.47
C PRO A 83 0.53 9.84 12.31
N THR A 84 -0.38 9.24 13.09
CA THR A 84 -1.80 9.60 13.22
C THR A 84 -2.65 9.47 11.95
N LEU A 85 -2.12 8.88 10.88
CA LEU A 85 -2.86 8.69 9.64
C LEU A 85 -4.08 7.78 9.85
N CYS A 86 -3.87 6.67 10.55
CA CYS A 86 -4.90 5.69 10.88
C CYS A 86 -5.50 5.89 12.28
N ARG A 87 -5.55 7.14 12.75
CA ARG A 87 -6.21 7.52 14.01
C ARG A 87 -7.51 8.25 13.69
N ALA A 88 -8.46 8.16 14.61
CA ALA A 88 -9.74 8.84 14.48
C ALA A 88 -9.55 10.37 14.44
N VAL A 89 -10.44 11.06 13.73
CA VAL A 89 -10.40 12.53 13.59
C VAL A 89 -10.51 13.25 14.94
N GLU A 90 -11.27 12.67 15.87
CA GLU A 90 -11.40 13.17 17.25
C GLU A 90 -10.09 13.11 18.06
N ASP A 91 -9.21 12.16 17.73
CA ASP A 91 -7.89 12.00 18.33
C ASP A 91 -6.81 12.84 17.61
N GLY A 92 -7.20 13.69 16.65
CA GLY A 92 -6.29 14.46 15.80
C GLY A 92 -5.70 13.67 14.62
N GLY A 93 -6.28 12.51 14.28
CA GLY A 93 -5.88 11.73 13.12
C GLY A 93 -6.57 12.11 11.82
N PHE A 94 -6.21 11.45 10.73
CA PHE A 94 -6.77 11.72 9.39
C PHE A 94 -8.05 10.95 9.09
N GLY A 95 -8.41 9.97 9.92
CA GLY A 95 -9.64 9.19 9.77
C GLY A 95 -9.54 8.01 8.80
N PHE A 96 -8.34 7.56 8.43
CA PHE A 96 -8.19 6.31 7.69
C PHE A 96 -8.29 5.11 8.65
N ASP A 97 -8.82 3.99 8.17
CA ASP A 97 -8.91 2.78 8.98
C ASP A 97 -7.59 2.03 8.96
N TYR A 98 -6.99 1.79 7.79
CA TYR A 98 -5.77 0.97 7.66
C TYR A 98 -4.71 1.62 6.79
N CYS A 99 -3.43 1.31 7.05
CA CYS A 99 -2.32 1.62 6.16
C CYS A 99 -1.64 0.35 5.65
N LEU A 100 -1.34 0.30 4.36
CA LEU A 100 -0.55 -0.80 3.79
C LEU A 100 0.89 -0.80 4.36
N ALA A 101 1.39 -1.98 4.75
CA ALA A 101 2.77 -2.16 5.22
C ALA A 101 3.77 -2.31 4.05
N VAL A 102 4.05 -1.20 3.36
CA VAL A 102 4.94 -1.17 2.17
C VAL A 102 6.37 -1.65 2.47
N SER A 103 6.82 -1.60 3.72
CA SER A 103 8.12 -2.11 4.15
C SER A 103 8.22 -3.64 4.13
N SER A 104 7.10 -4.36 4.33
CA SER A 104 7.09 -5.83 4.46
C SER A 104 7.63 -6.52 3.20
N PRO A 105 7.10 -6.27 1.99
CA PRO A 105 7.64 -6.89 0.78
C PRO A 105 9.08 -6.51 0.46
N LYS A 106 9.47 -5.26 0.74
CA LYS A 106 10.83 -4.77 0.52
C LYS A 106 11.84 -5.48 1.41
N MET A 107 11.46 -5.75 2.67
CA MET A 107 12.26 -6.55 3.59
C MET A 107 12.48 -7.96 3.05
N TRP A 108 11.43 -8.63 2.59
CA TRP A 108 11.56 -9.98 2.01
C TRP A 108 12.45 -10.01 0.77
N THR A 109 12.28 -9.06 -0.16
CA THR A 109 13.17 -8.96 -1.32
C THR A 109 14.63 -8.77 -0.93
N LYS A 110 14.92 -8.01 0.13
CA LYS A 110 16.29 -7.85 0.64
C LYS A 110 16.82 -9.14 1.28
N MET A 111 16.00 -9.82 2.09
CA MET A 111 16.41 -11.07 2.75
C MET A 111 16.68 -12.20 1.75
N LEU A 112 15.88 -12.30 0.68
CA LEU A 112 16.03 -13.33 -0.36
C LEU A 112 17.28 -13.15 -1.24
N GLN A 113 18.01 -12.05 -1.11
CA GLN A 113 19.30 -11.84 -1.77
C GLN A 113 20.48 -12.38 -0.95
N GLU A 114 20.24 -12.68 0.32
CA GLU A 114 21.23 -13.20 1.26
C GLU A 114 21.05 -14.71 1.47
N PRO A 115 22.11 -15.47 1.81
CA PRO A 115 21.98 -16.87 2.17
C PRO A 115 21.13 -17.05 3.43
N ASP A 116 20.47 -18.20 3.56
CA ASP A 116 19.48 -18.47 4.62
C ASP A 116 20.08 -18.35 6.03
N GLU A 117 21.35 -18.74 6.20
CA GLU A 117 22.05 -18.69 7.47
C GLU A 117 22.33 -17.26 7.93
N ALA A 118 22.29 -16.29 7.02
CA ALA A 118 22.50 -14.87 7.31
C ALA A 118 21.19 -14.14 7.69
N TRP A 119 20.05 -14.83 7.72
CA TRP A 119 18.76 -14.19 8.01
C TRP A 119 18.65 -13.75 9.47
N ASP A 120 18.58 -12.43 9.69
CA ASP A 120 18.29 -11.86 11.01
C ASP A 120 16.78 -11.95 11.31
N VAL A 121 16.39 -13.04 11.97
CA VAL A 121 15.01 -13.28 12.43
C VAL A 121 14.56 -12.21 13.42
N SER A 122 15.47 -11.65 14.22
CA SER A 122 15.12 -10.59 15.16
C SER A 122 14.77 -9.29 14.44
N HIS A 123 15.52 -8.95 13.38
CA HIS A 123 15.19 -7.84 12.50
C HIS A 123 13.85 -8.06 11.79
N LEU A 124 13.58 -9.28 11.31
CA LEU A 124 12.29 -9.65 10.72
C LEU A 124 11.13 -9.37 11.68
N VAL A 125 11.19 -9.90 12.91
CA VAL A 125 10.11 -9.70 13.90
C VAL A 125 9.92 -8.22 14.24
N ARG A 126 11.01 -7.45 14.39
CA ARG A 126 10.92 -6.00 14.67
C ARG A 126 10.35 -5.21 13.50
N SER A 127 10.70 -5.57 12.27
CA SER A 127 10.22 -4.87 11.06
C SER A 127 8.73 -5.07 10.80
N MET A 128 8.17 -6.18 11.32
CA MET A 128 6.75 -6.51 11.21
C MET A 128 5.91 -5.93 12.35
N LYS A 129 6.54 -5.40 13.42
CA LYS A 129 5.81 -4.76 14.53
C LYS A 129 5.11 -3.50 14.07
N GLN A 130 3.83 -3.39 14.41
CA GLN A 130 3.01 -2.23 14.14
C GLN A 130 3.17 -1.15 15.22
N ARG A 131 2.78 0.08 14.87
CA ARG A 131 2.59 1.13 15.86
C ARG A 131 1.30 0.86 16.62
N PHE A 132 1.35 1.10 17.91
CA PHE A 132 0.18 0.94 18.76
C PHE A 132 -0.97 1.86 18.28
N LYS A 133 -2.17 1.30 18.11
CA LYS A 133 -3.40 1.99 17.65
C LYS A 133 -3.35 2.56 16.23
N GLU A 134 -2.45 2.09 15.38
CA GLU A 134 -2.45 2.39 13.95
C GLU A 134 -2.41 1.06 13.17
N PRO A 135 -3.58 0.46 12.89
CA PRO A 135 -3.63 -0.86 12.28
C PRO A 135 -3.09 -0.81 10.85
N ARG A 136 -2.47 -1.91 10.44
CA ARG A 136 -1.83 -2.02 9.13
C ARG A 136 -2.23 -3.31 8.45
N ILE A 137 -2.37 -3.24 7.13
CA ILE A 137 -2.54 -4.43 6.30
C ILE A 137 -1.16 -4.83 5.78
N ALA A 138 -0.65 -5.96 6.25
CA ALA A 138 0.61 -6.52 5.77
C ALA A 138 0.41 -7.54 4.65
N TYR A 139 1.39 -7.61 3.78
CA TYR A 139 1.41 -8.46 2.61
C TYR A 139 2.85 -8.87 2.29
N ALA A 140 3.01 -10.08 1.76
CA ALA A 140 4.33 -10.65 1.48
C ALA A 140 4.93 -10.12 0.17
N GLU A 141 4.07 -9.87 -0.82
CA GLU A 141 4.43 -9.35 -2.13
C GLU A 141 3.34 -8.43 -2.67
N SER A 142 3.71 -7.42 -3.46
CA SER A 142 2.79 -6.47 -4.09
C SER A 142 2.55 -6.81 -5.56
N HIS A 143 1.47 -6.26 -6.12
CA HIS A 143 1.24 -6.27 -7.57
C HIS A 143 2.39 -5.65 -8.40
N ASP A 144 3.18 -4.72 -7.84
CA ASP A 144 4.32 -4.13 -8.54
C ASP A 144 5.41 -5.18 -8.75
N GLN A 145 5.60 -6.09 -7.78
CA GLN A 145 6.59 -7.17 -7.88
C GLN A 145 6.18 -8.29 -8.85
N ALA A 146 4.92 -8.29 -9.28
CA ALA A 146 4.43 -9.17 -10.34
C ALA A 146 4.56 -8.56 -11.74
N ALA A 147 4.96 -7.30 -11.85
CA ALA A 147 5.23 -6.67 -13.14
C ALA A 147 6.51 -7.24 -13.77
N THR A 148 6.61 -7.16 -15.10
CA THR A 148 7.65 -7.81 -15.92
C THR A 148 9.09 -7.53 -15.49
N GLU A 149 9.33 -6.38 -14.87
CA GLU A 149 10.66 -5.92 -14.44
C GLU A 149 11.10 -6.49 -13.08
N PHE A 150 10.19 -7.14 -12.35
CA PHE A 150 10.41 -7.65 -11.01
C PHE A 150 10.19 -9.16 -10.93
N LYS A 151 10.64 -9.74 -9.82
CA LYS A 151 10.46 -11.16 -9.51
C LYS A 151 9.42 -11.30 -8.41
N THR A 152 8.45 -12.18 -8.63
CA THR A 152 7.52 -12.66 -7.60
C THR A 152 8.26 -13.42 -6.52
N LEU A 153 7.63 -13.61 -5.36
CA LEU A 153 8.19 -14.42 -4.28
C LEU A 153 8.53 -15.84 -4.73
N SER A 154 7.66 -16.45 -5.54
CA SER A 154 7.88 -17.77 -6.13
C SER A 154 9.07 -17.79 -7.10
N SER A 155 9.26 -16.75 -7.90
CA SER A 155 10.39 -16.62 -8.82
C SER A 155 11.72 -16.43 -8.07
N TRP A 156 11.72 -15.68 -6.96
CA TRP A 156 12.89 -15.59 -6.08
C TRP A 156 13.28 -16.93 -5.46
N LEU A 157 12.30 -17.73 -5.04
CA LEU A 157 12.55 -18.97 -4.30
C LEU A 157 12.90 -20.17 -5.19
N MET A 158 12.29 -20.27 -6.38
CA MET A 158 12.37 -21.47 -7.23
C MET A 158 12.95 -21.18 -8.62
N GLY A 159 13.03 -19.92 -9.06
CA GLY A 159 13.64 -19.57 -10.35
C GLY A 159 13.04 -20.32 -11.54
N GLU A 160 13.90 -20.92 -12.36
CA GLU A 160 13.52 -21.69 -13.54
C GLU A 160 12.85 -23.03 -13.19
N GLU A 161 13.15 -23.58 -12.01
CA GLU A 161 12.61 -24.87 -11.54
C GLU A 161 11.12 -24.77 -11.18
N LEU A 162 10.55 -23.57 -11.08
CA LEU A 162 9.11 -23.37 -10.88
C LEU A 162 8.25 -24.07 -11.96
N ARG A 163 8.78 -24.20 -13.18
CA ARG A 163 8.10 -24.87 -14.30
C ARG A 163 8.48 -26.34 -14.45
N SER A 164 9.39 -26.84 -13.62
CA SER A 164 9.81 -28.24 -13.64
C SER A 164 8.71 -29.12 -13.06
N GLU A 165 8.44 -30.25 -13.71
CA GLU A 165 7.53 -31.27 -13.18
C GLU A 165 8.23 -32.18 -12.13
N LYS A 166 9.56 -32.14 -12.07
CA LYS A 166 10.35 -32.97 -11.15
C LYS A 166 10.54 -32.24 -9.82
N SER A 167 10.20 -32.91 -8.72
CA SER A 167 10.54 -32.43 -7.37
C SER A 167 12.06 -32.39 -7.21
N SER A 168 12.55 -31.24 -6.76
CA SER A 168 13.95 -30.98 -6.45
C SER A 168 14.03 -30.38 -5.04
N ASP A 169 15.21 -30.44 -4.42
CA ASP A 169 15.45 -29.81 -3.13
C ASP A 169 15.13 -28.31 -3.16
N VAL A 170 15.38 -27.65 -4.30
CA VAL A 170 15.05 -26.23 -4.54
C VAL A 170 13.53 -26.01 -4.51
N THR A 171 12.77 -26.87 -5.18
CA THR A 171 11.30 -26.78 -5.24
C THR A 171 10.67 -27.04 -3.87
N GLU A 172 11.17 -28.03 -3.13
CA GLU A 172 10.68 -28.35 -1.78
C GLU A 172 10.97 -27.23 -0.79
N ARG A 173 12.21 -26.70 -0.80
CA ARG A 173 12.60 -25.53 -0.01
C ARG A 173 11.76 -24.31 -0.39
N GLY A 174 11.60 -24.05 -1.68
CA GLY A 174 10.83 -22.92 -2.18
C GLY A 174 9.37 -22.97 -1.75
N LEU A 175 8.74 -24.14 -1.80
CA LEU A 175 7.37 -24.34 -1.34
C LEU A 175 7.23 -24.15 0.17
N ALA A 176 8.18 -24.66 0.96
CA ALA A 176 8.20 -24.50 2.41
C ALA A 176 8.32 -23.02 2.79
N LEU A 177 9.32 -22.31 2.26
CA LEU A 177 9.55 -20.89 2.52
C LEU A 177 8.39 -20.03 2.03
N HIS A 178 7.82 -20.31 0.86
CA HIS A 178 6.68 -19.56 0.34
C HIS A 178 5.44 -19.64 1.27
N LYS A 179 5.23 -20.77 1.95
CA LYS A 179 4.18 -20.91 2.97
C LYS A 179 4.57 -20.21 4.27
N MET A 180 5.79 -20.39 4.75
CA MET A 180 6.29 -19.79 5.99
C MET A 180 6.28 -18.27 5.93
N ILE A 181 6.75 -17.67 4.83
CA ILE A 181 6.78 -16.22 4.63
C ILE A 181 5.36 -15.64 4.70
N ARG A 182 4.40 -16.22 3.98
CA ARG A 182 3.00 -15.76 4.00
C ARG A 182 2.36 -15.94 5.37
N LEU A 183 2.64 -17.05 6.06
CA LEU A 183 2.15 -17.28 7.42
C LEU A 183 2.74 -16.28 8.42
N ALA A 184 4.04 -16.00 8.33
CA ALA A 184 4.69 -15.02 9.19
C ALA A 184 4.12 -13.62 8.97
N VAL A 185 3.87 -13.24 7.71
CA VAL A 185 3.23 -11.97 7.38
C VAL A 185 1.81 -11.88 7.95
N LEU A 186 1.02 -12.94 7.78
CA LEU A 186 -0.34 -13.01 8.30
C LEU A 186 -0.39 -12.96 9.83
N GLY A 187 0.51 -13.67 10.50
CA GLY A 187 0.51 -13.80 11.96
C GLY A 187 1.19 -12.65 12.71
N LEU A 188 2.12 -11.93 12.08
CA LEU A 188 2.93 -10.91 12.76
C LEU A 188 2.80 -9.50 12.18
N GLY A 189 2.38 -9.36 10.92
CA GLY A 189 2.48 -8.09 10.20
C GLY A 189 1.22 -7.21 10.25
N GLY A 190 0.07 -7.78 10.56
CA GLY A 190 -1.25 -7.22 10.25
C GLY A 190 -2.24 -7.20 11.43
N GLU A 191 -3.16 -6.24 11.41
CA GLU A 191 -4.47 -6.33 12.10
C GLU A 191 -5.57 -6.37 11.03
#